data_AF-R9KRP1-F1
#
_entry.id   AF-R9KRP1-F1
#
_cell.length_a   1.000
_cell.length_b   1.000
_cell.length_c   1.000
_cell.angle_alpha   90.00
_cell.angle_beta   90.00
_cell.angle_gamma   90.00
#
_symmetry.space_group_name_H-M   'P 1'
#
loop_
_entity.id
_entity.type
_entity.pdbx_description
1 polymer ?
#
loop_
_entity_poly.entity_id
_entity_poly.type
_entity_poly.pdbx_seq_one_letter_code
_entity_poly.pdbx_strand_id
1 'polypeptide(L)' 'MGEQAKIWLVEQLERKQISVEVAAAVLEVPLEDICVGTGRMLDSDDFMRICSHYHLRPAYTTMK' A
#
# COMPACT_ATOMS: atom_id res chain seq x y z
N MET A 1 -8.51 -4.56 -0.69
CA MET A 1 -8.47 -3.25 -1.37
C MET A 1 -8.28 -3.42 -2.87
N GLY A 2 -8.93 -2.57 -3.67
CA GLY A 2 -8.87 -2.64 -5.14
C GLY A 2 -7.61 -1.98 -5.74
N GLU A 3 -7.47 -2.10 -7.06
CA GLU A 3 -6.29 -1.64 -7.81
C GLU A 3 -5.94 -0.17 -7.58
N GLN A 4 -6.95 0.70 -7.47
CA GLN A 4 -6.76 2.13 -7.25
C GLN A 4 -6.05 2.44 -5.91
N ALA A 5 -6.32 1.64 -4.87
CA ALA A 5 -5.68 1.80 -3.57
C ALA A 5 -4.20 1.40 -3.62
N LYS A 6 -3.87 0.36 -4.40
CA LYS A 6 -2.49 -0.07 -4.64
C LYS A 6 -1.71 0.97 -5.44
N ILE A 7 -2.30 1.52 -6.50
CA ILE A 7 -1.73 2.63 -7.28
C ILE A 7 -1.41 3.82 -6.36
N TRP A 8 -2.40 4.27 -5.58
CA TRP A 8 -2.21 5.36 -4.64
C TRP A 8 -1.09 5.07 -3.62
N LEU A 9 -1.05 3.85 -3.09
CA LEU A 9 -0.06 3.43 -2.11
C LEU A 9 1.36 3.45 -2.69
N VAL A 10 1.55 2.89 -3.89
CA VAL A 10 2.84 2.87 -4.58
C VAL A 10 3.32 4.30 -4.83
N GLU A 11 2.45 5.19 -5.33
CA GLU A 11 2.79 6.61 -5.52
C GLU A 11 3.21 7.29 -4.21
N GLN A 12 2.56 6.97 -3.09
CA GLN A 12 2.93 7.54 -1.80
C GLN A 12 4.28 7.03 -1.28
N LEU A 13 4.58 5.75 -1.48
CA LEU A 13 5.87 5.17 -1.13
C LEU A 13 7.00 5.80 -1.96
N GLU A 14 6.80 5.94 -3.27
CA GLU A 14 7.74 6.58 -4.18
C GLU A 14 8.02 8.04 -3.80
N ARG A 15 6.99 8.82 -3.43
CA ARG A 15 7.16 10.19 -2.93
C ARG A 15 8.02 10.28 -1.66
N LYS A 16 8.04 9.23 -0.86
CA LYS A 16 8.89 9.10 0.33
C LYS A 16 10.23 8.43 0.05
N GLN A 17 10.54 8.12 -1.22
CA GLN A 17 11.74 7.40 -1.67
C GLN A 17 11.85 5.98 -1.07
N ILE A 18 10.70 5.33 -0.86
CA ILE A 18 10.61 3.98 -0.33
C ILE A 18 10.22 3.06 -1.47
N SER A 19 11.03 2.04 -1.75
CA SER A 19 10.67 1.06 -2.77
C SER A 19 9.58 0.12 -2.25
N VAL A 20 8.77 -0.40 -3.17
CA VAL A 20 7.69 -1.34 -2.84
C VAL A 20 8.25 -2.62 -2.22
N GLU A 21 9.42 -3.08 -2.68
CA GLU A 21 10.12 -4.25 -2.13
C GLU A 21 10.54 -4.04 -0.68
N VAL A 22 11.00 -2.83 -0.33
CA VAL A 22 11.34 -2.51 1.06
C VAL A 22 10.09 -2.50 1.93
N ALA A 23 8.99 -1.90 1.46
CA ALA A 23 7.73 -1.90 2.18
C ALA A 23 7.17 -3.32 2.40
N ALA A 24 7.21 -4.15 1.36
CA ALA A 24 6.83 -5.56 1.42
C ALA A 24 7.68 -6.34 2.44
N ALA A 25 9.01 -6.18 2.39
CA ALA A 25 9.93 -6.88 3.27
C ALA A 25 9.80 -6.45 4.75
N VAL A 26 9.74 -5.15 5.02
CA VAL A 26 9.65 -4.60 6.39
C VAL A 26 8.35 -5.00 7.07
N LEU A 27 7.26 -5.09 6.30
CA LEU A 27 5.93 -5.40 6.82
C LEU A 27 5.52 -6.84 6.56
N GLU A 28 6.42 -7.68 6.06
CA GLU A 28 6.16 -9.10 5.78
C GLU A 28 4.90 -9.31 4.93
N VAL A 29 4.60 -8.36 4.04
CA VAL A 29 3.46 -8.42 3.11
C VAL A 29 3.96 -8.98 1.79
N PRO A 30 3.26 -9.93 1.15
CA PRO A 30 3.66 -10.42 -0.17
C PRO A 30 3.79 -9.27 -1.18
N LEU A 31 4.92 -9.21 -1.88
CA LEU A 31 5.17 -8.17 -2.87
C LEU A 31 4.06 -8.09 -3.93
N GLU A 32 3.56 -9.25 -4.35
CA GLU A 32 2.48 -9.38 -5.33
C GLU A 32 1.17 -8.70 -4.87
N ASP A 33 0.94 -8.59 -3.57
CA ASP A 33 -0.26 -7.98 -3.01
C ASP A 33 -0.17 -6.45 -3.04
N ILE A 34 1.04 -5.88 -2.98
CA ILE A 34 1.25 -4.42 -3.08
C ILE A 34 1.37 -3.99 -4.54
N CYS A 35 1.98 -4.80 -5.40
CA CYS A 35 2.19 -4.48 -6.80
C CYS A 35 0.88 -4.31 -7.60
N VAL A 36 0.91 -3.34 -8.52
CA VAL A 36 -0.17 -3.08 -9.48
C VAL A 36 -0.02 -4.05 -10.67
N GLY A 37 -1.13 -4.53 -11.21
CA GLY A 37 -1.22 -5.41 -12.37
C GLY A 37 -1.14 -6.91 -12.05
N THR A 38 -1.01 -7.29 -10.78
CA THR A 38 -0.84 -8.71 -10.36
C THR A 38 -2.15 -9.50 -10.29
N GLY A 39 -3.29 -8.81 -10.29
CA GLY A 39 -4.60 -9.41 -10.05
C GLY A 39 -4.85 -9.82 -8.59
N ARG A 40 -3.85 -9.67 -7.71
CA ARG A 40 -4.01 -9.89 -6.26
C ARG A 40 -4.57 -8.67 -5.58
N MET A 41 -5.33 -8.89 -4.52
CA MET A 41 -5.88 -7.81 -3.70
C MET A 41 -4.98 -7.60 -2.49
N LEU A 42 -4.64 -6.34 -2.20
CA LEU A 42 -4.02 -5.98 -0.93
C LEU A 42 -5.08 -6.06 0.17
N ASP A 43 -4.83 -6.81 1.23
CA ASP A 43 -5.75 -6.86 2.36
C ASP A 43 -5.90 -5.49 3.03
N SER A 44 -7.07 -5.24 3.65
CA SER A 44 -7.36 -3.96 4.29
C SER A 44 -6.50 -3.72 5.53
N ASP A 45 -6.21 -4.78 6.30
CA ASP A 45 -5.37 -4.66 7.50
C ASP A 45 -3.91 -4.40 7.10
N ASP A 46 -3.42 -5.09 6.07
CA ASP A 46 -2.09 -4.84 5.51
C ASP A 46 -1.97 -3.41 4.94
N PHE A 47 -2.97 -2.95 4.19
CA PHE A 47 -3.01 -1.57 3.71
C PHE A 47 -2.94 -0.55 4.85
N MET A 48 -3.73 -0.74 5.91
CA MET A 48 -3.75 0.14 7.08
C MET A 48 -2.43 0.08 7.86
N ARG A 49 -1.83 -1.10 7.97
CA ARG A 49 -0.52 -1.31 8.59
C ARG A 49 0.58 -0.58 7.82
N ILE A 50 0.61 -0.69 6.50
CA ILE A 50 1.55 0.06 5.65
C ILE A 50 1.34 1.57 5.81
N CYS A 51 0.09 2.03 5.80
CA CYS A 51 -0.22 3.44 5.98
C CYS A 51 0.23 3.97 7.35
N SER A 52 -0.04 3.22 8.41
CA SER A 52 0.36 3.56 9.78
C SER A 52 1.88 3.63 9.92
N HIS A 53 2.59 2.62 9.41
CA HIS A 53 4.05 2.52 9.51
C HIS A 53 4.77 3.68 8.79
N TYR A 54 4.32 4.06 7.60
CA TYR A 54 4.94 5.14 6.82
C TYR A 54 4.32 6.53 7.05
N HIS A 55 3.41 6.65 8.02
CA HIS A 55 2.64 7.86 8.31
C HIS A 55 1.94 8.42 7.07
N LEU A 56 1.36 7.54 6.26
CA LEU A 56 0.50 7.88 5.13
C LEU A 56 -0.92 8.08 5.62
N ARG A 57 -1.56 9.14 5.14
CA ARG A 57 -3.00 9.35 5.34
C ARG A 57 -3.73 8.88 4.09
N PRO A 58 -4.47 7.76 4.15
CA PRO A 58 -5.30 7.33 3.03
C PRO A 58 -6.16 8.49 2.56
N ALA A 59 -6.21 8.74 1.24
CA ALA A 59 -7.05 9.78 0.66
C ALA A 59 -8.57 9.54 0.90
N TYR A 60 -8.94 8.43 1.56
CA TYR A 60 -10.30 7.94 1.74
C TYR A 60 -10.88 8.14 3.16
N THR A 61 -10.37 9.06 3.99
CA THR A 61 -10.98 9.36 5.29
C THR A 61 -12.36 10.06 5.22
N THR A 62 -13.04 10.02 4.07
CA THR A 62 -14.44 10.40 3.92
C THR A 62 -15.22 9.31 3.16
N MET A 63 -15.26 8.09 3.68
CA MET A 63 -16.33 7.15 3.32
C MET A 63 -17.51 7.39 4.28
N LYS A 64 -18.47 8.19 3.82
CA LYS A 64 -19.88 8.12 4.24
C LYS A 64 -20.59 7.08 3.38
#